data_AF-A0A7C3AN83-F1
#
_entry.id   AF-A0A7C3AN83-F1
#
_cell.length_a   1.000
_cell.length_b   1.000
_cell.length_c   1.000
_cell.angle_alpha   90.00
_cell.angle_beta   90.00
_cell.angle_gamma   90.00
#
_symmetry.space_group_name_H-M   'P 1'
#
loop_
_entity.id
_entity.type
_entity.pdbx_description
1 polymer ?
#
loop_
_entity_poly.entity_id
_entity_poly.type
_entity_poly.pdbx_seq_one_letter_code
_entity_poly.pdbx_strand_id
1 'polypeptide(L)'
;MRICKVFTDLSLEPDKPIEFGVSEFCKQCNKCVDACQADAISSDREPSFAVACPSNNKGILRWTVNADRCYEFWIENSACCSNCIAVCPFTHRNHTTT
;
A
#
# COMPACT_ATOMS: atom_id res chain seq x y z
N MET A 1 -1.75 1.81 -12.20
CA MET A 1 -0.59 0.95 -12.50
C MET A 1 -0.86 -0.45 -11.95
N ARG A 2 -0.47 -1.52 -12.66
CA ARG A 2 -0.52 -2.91 -12.16
C ARG A 2 0.85 -3.54 -12.38
N ILE A 3 1.30 -4.40 -11.46
CA ILE A 3 2.64 -5.01 -11.48
C ILE A 3 2.54 -6.46 -11.96
N CYS A 4 3.44 -6.85 -12.87
CA CYS A 4 3.67 -8.24 -13.29
C CYS A 4 5.16 -8.57 -13.19
N LYS A 5 5.50 -9.86 -13.14
CA LYS A 5 6.89 -10.33 -13.11
C LYS A 5 7.06 -11.59 -13.95
N VAL A 6 8.23 -11.74 -14.56
CA VAL A 6 8.66 -12.93 -15.31
C VAL A 6 9.97 -13.40 -14.69
N PHE A 7 10.08 -14.70 -14.44
CA PHE A 7 11.33 -15.32 -13.99
C PHE A 7 12.02 -15.94 -15.20
N THR A 8 13.33 -15.72 -15.32
CA THR A 8 14.17 -16.24 -16.39
C THR A 8 15.55 -16.56 -15.84
N ASP A 9 16.22 -17.49 -16.49
CA ASP A 9 17.62 -17.85 -16.32
C ASP A 9 18.58 -16.99 -17.15
N LEU A 10 18.06 -16.06 -17.96
CA LEU A 10 18.87 -15.09 -18.70
C LEU A 10 19.71 -14.25 -17.73
N SER A 11 21.00 -14.13 -18.02
CA SER A 11 21.90 -13.25 -17.27
C SER A 11 21.54 -11.78 -17.54
N LEU A 12 20.96 -11.11 -16.55
CA LEU A 12 20.58 -9.70 -16.58
C LEU A 12 21.23 -8.97 -15.41
N GLU A 13 21.66 -7.72 -15.64
CA GLU A 13 22.18 -6.85 -14.58
C GLU A 13 21.02 -6.33 -13.71
N PRO A 14 21.04 -6.52 -12.37
CA PRO A 14 19.99 -6.01 -11.49
C PRO A 14 19.96 -4.49 -11.41
N ASP A 15 18.76 -3.91 -11.50
CA ASP A 15 18.53 -2.51 -11.17
C ASP A 15 18.74 -2.20 -9.68
N LYS A 16 18.98 -0.93 -9.38
CA LYS A 16 19.09 -0.43 -8.00
C LYS A 16 17.73 0.04 -7.48
N PRO A 17 17.44 -0.13 -6.18
CA PRO A 17 16.26 0.48 -5.56
C PRO A 17 16.34 2.00 -5.65
N ILE A 18 15.17 2.66 -5.69
CA ILE A 18 15.04 4.12 -5.70
C ILE A 18 14.32 4.55 -4.42
N GLU A 19 14.88 5.55 -3.74
CA GLU A 19 14.23 6.26 -2.64
C GLU A 19 13.97 7.70 -3.07
N PHE A 20 12.71 8.14 -2.99
CA PHE A 20 12.30 9.48 -3.41
C PHE A 20 11.33 10.14 -2.42
N GLY A 21 11.40 9.76 -1.13
CA GLY A 21 10.64 10.41 -0.06
C GLY A 21 9.23 9.85 0.20
N VAL A 22 8.86 8.70 -0.40
CA VAL A 22 7.52 8.11 -0.21
C VAL A 22 7.27 7.75 1.25
N SER A 23 8.27 7.16 1.91
CA SER A 23 8.15 6.76 3.32
C SER A 23 7.93 7.98 4.21
N GLU A 24 8.74 9.02 4.05
CA GLU A 24 8.67 10.29 4.78
C GLU A 24 7.33 10.98 4.59
N PHE A 25 6.83 10.98 3.34
CA PHE A 25 5.52 11.53 3.02
C PHE A 25 4.39 10.75 3.70
N CYS A 26 4.42 9.41 3.64
CA CYS A 26 3.40 8.55 4.23
C CYS A 26 3.32 8.69 5.75
N LYS A 27 4.44 8.94 6.44
CA LYS A 27 4.45 9.23 7.89
C LYS A 27 3.52 10.40 8.24
N GLN A 28 3.32 11.36 7.35
CA GLN A 28 2.52 12.56 7.62
C GLN A 28 1.13 12.54 6.96
N CYS A 29 0.97 11.85 5.83
CA CYS A 29 -0.20 12.02 4.96
C CYS A 29 -1.51 11.37 5.46
N ASN A 30 -1.51 10.07 5.77
CA ASN A 30 -2.68 9.25 6.15
C ASN A 30 -3.96 9.33 5.29
N LYS A 31 -3.99 10.02 4.14
CA LYS A 31 -5.19 10.12 3.28
C LYS A 31 -5.81 8.78 2.88
N CYS A 32 -4.98 7.75 2.67
CA CYS A 32 -5.47 6.42 2.33
C CYS A 32 -6.20 5.74 3.50
N VAL A 33 -5.79 6.05 4.74
CA VAL A 33 -6.44 5.56 5.97
C VAL A 33 -7.82 6.20 6.09
N ASP A 34 -7.91 7.53 5.96
CA ASP A 34 -9.16 8.28 6.07
C ASP A 34 -10.20 7.87 5.01
N ALA A 35 -9.74 7.47 3.82
CA ALA A 35 -10.61 7.01 2.74
C ALA A 35 -11.00 5.52 2.83
N CYS A 36 -10.39 4.76 3.73
CA CYS A 36 -10.61 3.33 3.85
C CYS A 36 -11.88 3.03 4.65
N GLN A 37 -12.96 2.63 3.97
CA GLN A 37 -14.24 2.29 4.62
C GLN A 37 -14.21 1.01 5.45
N ALA A 38 -13.13 0.22 5.34
CA ALA A 38 -12.96 -1.05 6.04
C ALA A 38 -12.09 -0.94 7.30
N ASP A 39 -11.51 0.23 7.57
CA ASP A 39 -10.44 0.45 8.57
C ASP A 39 -9.32 -0.59 8.46
N ALA A 40 -8.96 -0.93 7.22
CA ALA A 40 -8.03 -2.02 6.94
C ALA A 40 -6.56 -1.58 6.98
N ILE A 41 -6.26 -0.28 6.91
CA ILE A 41 -4.89 0.24 6.80
C ILE A 41 -4.45 0.75 8.18
N SER A 42 -3.25 0.37 8.63
CA SER A 42 -2.66 0.93 9.86
C SER A 42 -2.60 2.45 9.79
N SER A 43 -3.05 3.10 10.87
CA SER A 43 -3.00 4.55 11.07
C SER A 43 -1.71 5.02 11.74
N ASP A 44 -0.79 4.09 12.04
CA ASP A 44 0.46 4.38 12.73
C ASP A 44 1.35 5.26 11.87
N ARG A 45 2.05 6.20 12.53
CA ARG A 45 2.97 7.11 11.84
C ARG A 45 4.22 6.40 11.37
N GLU A 46 4.69 5.39 12.09
CA GLU A 46 5.87 4.61 11.75
C GLU A 46 5.49 3.18 11.35
N PRO A 47 6.21 2.56 10.38
CA PRO A 47 6.00 1.17 10.06
C PRO A 47 6.44 0.27 11.22
N SER A 48 5.87 -0.93 11.31
CA SER A 48 6.24 -1.91 12.32
C SER A 48 6.34 -3.32 11.73
N PHE A 49 6.77 -4.28 12.55
CA PHE A 49 6.77 -5.70 12.20
C PHE A 49 5.43 -6.39 12.55
N ALA A 50 4.41 -5.62 12.94
CA ALA A 50 3.11 -6.16 13.35
C ALA A 50 2.37 -6.80 12.16
N VAL A 51 1.61 -7.85 12.44
CA VAL A 51 0.67 -8.48 11.51
C VAL A 51 -0.75 -8.20 11.98
N ALA A 52 -1.66 -7.89 11.07
CA ALA A 52 -3.05 -7.56 11.39
C ALA A 52 -4.01 -8.73 11.12
N CYS A 53 -3.63 -9.67 10.26
CA CYS A 53 -4.41 -10.86 9.95
C CYS A 53 -3.52 -12.06 9.53
N PRO A 54 -4.05 -13.30 9.48
CA PRO A 54 -3.31 -14.48 9.03
C PRO A 54 -2.75 -14.37 7.60
N SER A 55 -3.40 -13.57 6.74
CA SER A 55 -2.97 -13.31 5.36
C SER A 55 -1.74 -12.39 5.27
N ASN A 56 -1.16 -11.95 6.40
CA ASN A 56 0.05 -11.14 6.44
C ASN A 56 1.32 -11.98 6.69
N ASN A 57 2.31 -11.86 5.79
CA ASN A 57 3.67 -12.38 6.04
C ASN A 57 4.33 -11.70 7.25
N LYS A 58 4.95 -12.50 8.13
CA LYS A 58 5.70 -12.04 9.31
C LYS A 58 7.12 -11.57 8.93
N GLY A 59 7.74 -10.74 9.77
CA GLY A 59 9.14 -10.33 9.63
C GLY A 59 9.39 -9.22 8.61
N ILE A 60 8.35 -8.56 8.10
CA ILE A 60 8.45 -7.45 7.15
C ILE A 60 8.10 -6.15 7.86
N LEU A 61 8.99 -5.16 7.81
CA LEU A 61 8.74 -3.81 8.30
C LEU A 61 7.82 -3.07 7.31
N ARG A 62 6.59 -2.72 7.73
CA ARG A 62 5.62 -2.01 6.89
C ARG A 62 4.51 -1.35 7.69
N TRP A 63 3.74 -0.47 7.04
CA TRP A 63 2.37 -0.19 7.46
C TRP A 63 1.50 -1.36 7.03
N THR A 64 1.04 -2.12 8.02
CA THR A 64 0.31 -3.35 7.76
C THR A 64 -1.12 -3.05 7.30
N VAL A 65 -1.61 -3.82 6.33
CA VAL A 65 -2.99 -3.80 5.88
C VAL A 65 -3.65 -5.11 6.31
N ASN A 66 -4.77 -5.01 7.01
CA ASN A 66 -5.66 -6.14 7.29
C ASN A 66 -6.35 -6.55 5.99
N ALA A 67 -5.78 -7.55 5.31
CA ALA A 67 -6.26 -8.01 4.01
C ALA A 67 -7.65 -8.64 4.10
N ASP A 68 -7.98 -9.24 5.23
CA ASP A 68 -9.25 -9.94 5.44
C ASP A 68 -10.39 -8.91 5.51
N ARG A 69 -10.25 -7.86 6.31
CA ARG A 69 -11.22 -6.72 6.35
C ARG A 69 -11.33 -6.01 5.01
N CYS A 70 -10.21 -5.80 4.32
CA CYS A 70 -10.22 -5.19 2.99
C CYS A 70 -11.03 -6.04 1.99
N TYR A 71 -10.88 -7.35 2.04
CA TYR A 71 -11.58 -8.27 1.15
C TYR A 71 -13.06 -8.44 1.51
N GLU A 72 -13.42 -8.47 2.79
CA GLU A 72 -14.82 -8.43 3.26
C GLU A 72 -15.56 -7.23 2.66
N PHE A 73 -14.95 -6.05 2.69
CA PHE A 73 -15.53 -4.86 2.07
C PHE A 73 -15.70 -5.01 0.54
N TRP A 74 -14.81 -5.71 -0.16
CA TRP A 74 -14.99 -5.96 -1.60
C TRP A 74 -16.20 -6.83 -1.90
N ILE A 75 -16.45 -7.83 -1.03
CA ILE A 75 -17.63 -8.70 -1.14
C ILE A 75 -18.90 -7.87 -0.93
N GLU A 76 -18.94 -7.05 0.13
CA GLU A 76 -20.08 -6.19 0.44
C GLU A 76 -20.35 -5.15 -0.66
N ASN A 77 -19.30 -4.49 -1.12
CA ASN A 77 -19.36 -3.49 -2.20
C ASN A 77 -19.62 -4.12 -3.58
N SER A 78 -19.53 -5.45 -3.72
CA SER A 78 -19.66 -6.19 -4.98
C SER A 78 -18.74 -5.70 -6.12
N ALA A 79 -17.64 -5.04 -5.76
CA ALA A 79 -16.70 -4.44 -6.70
C ALA A 79 -15.33 -4.23 -6.04
N CYS A 80 -14.29 -4.15 -6.88
CA CYS A 80 -12.94 -3.80 -6.42
C CYS A 80 -12.92 -2.36 -5.87
N CYS A 81 -12.56 -2.18 -4.60
CA CYS A 81 -12.62 -0.87 -3.92
C CYS A 81 -11.63 0.17 -4.48
N SER A 82 -10.33 -0.03 -4.25
CA SER A 82 -9.24 0.86 -4.71
C SER A 82 -9.29 2.33 -4.23
N ASN A 83 -10.12 2.68 -3.25
CA ASN A 83 -10.20 4.06 -2.73
C ASN A 83 -8.84 4.58 -2.23
N CYS A 84 -8.05 3.75 -1.56
CA CYS A 84 -6.71 4.08 -1.10
C CYS A 84 -5.77 4.52 -2.24
N ILE A 85 -5.92 3.94 -3.43
CA ILE A 85 -5.15 4.31 -4.63
C ILE A 85 -5.71 5.60 -5.23
N ALA A 86 -7.04 5.74 -5.29
CA ALA A 86 -7.72 6.88 -5.89
C ALA A 86 -7.39 8.20 -5.16
N VAL A 87 -7.29 8.17 -3.83
CA VAL A 87 -6.99 9.38 -3.02
C VAL A 87 -5.51 9.66 -2.83
N CYS A 88 -4.63 8.73 -3.24
CA CYS A 88 -3.20 8.88 -3.03
C CYS A 88 -2.64 10.04 -3.87
N PRO A 89 -1.92 11.00 -3.27
CA PRO A 89 -1.31 12.11 -4.02
C PRO A 89 -0.36 11.66 -5.14
N PHE A 90 0.29 10.49 -4.99
CA PHE A 90 1.14 9.88 -6.02
C PHE A 90 0.39 9.32 -7.23
N THR A 91 -0.94 9.31 -7.21
CA THR A 91 -1.74 8.88 -8.36
C THR A 91 -2.02 10.03 -9.34
N HIS A 92 -1.87 11.30 -8.92
CA HIS A 92 -2.18 12.46 -9.76
C HIS A 92 -0.92 13.01 -10.46
N ARG A 93 -1.08 13.44 -11.73
CA ARG A 93 0.03 13.94 -12.57
C ARG A 93 0.64 15.27 -12.07
N ASN A 94 -0.12 16.06 -11.32
CA ASN A 94 0.33 17.33 -10.76
C ASN A 94 0.41 17.20 -9.24
N HIS A 95 1.57 16.74 -8.76
CA HIS A 95 1.93 16.83 -7.34
C HIS A 95 1.97 18.31 -6.94
N THR A 96 0.83 18.84 -6.50
CA THR A 96 0.79 20.15 -5.85
C THR A 96 0.96 19.86 -4.37
N THR A 97 2.19 20.04 -3.87
CA THR A 97 2.51 19.96 -2.45
C THR A 97 1.69 21.03 -1.74
N THR A 98 0.54 20.63 -1.20
CA THR A 98 -0.30 21.46 -0.33
C THR A 98 -0.40 20.77 1.00
#